data_AF-A0A2N1DRG7-F1
#
_entry.id   AF-A0A2N1DRG7-F1
#
_cell.length_a   1.000
_cell.length_b   1.000
_cell.length_c   1.000
_cell.angle_alpha   90.00
_cell.angle_beta   90.00
_cell.angle_gamma   90.00
#
_symmetry.space_group_name_H-M   'P 1'
#
loop_
_entity.id
_entity.type
_entity.pdbx_description
1 polymer ?
#
loop_
_entity_poly.entity_id
_entity_poly.type
_entity_poly.pdbx_seq_one_letter_code
_entity_poly.pdbx_strand_id
1 'polypeptide(L)'
;MLNKYLLLALYFFLSFFPGIANSSNSLPEIGTVGAATLSIEKEQEYGWAFRLMANQSLPIIHDPVLNQYINELGQSLVSHSESVRMPFNFFLIEDNEINAAAFLGGNVKIHTGLFLYAKNESELASVIAHEIAHITQRHLARMLEQQSSSTPTSLAAMAGSILLTLVSPAAGMAALTTTMAVSIQSQINYTRTHEYEADRIGIKTLVDAGYDPNGMAQFFGKLAEKYKYASLPPQMLSTHPLPEARLSEARLRASQYKTKNITNSLDYQLSKVRITVRFSSINPTSTIDLYESQLKNKKYEIKEAALYGLALAYFENKNFLQAQDIVNDLLKTQSANLFYIDLATDTALALNKADEIIERLQQLYKKSPGNPVYTINLVAALQEDKRYSDAEKILELFIRSHPQHILARIIAIDLYRLLNNRAKEHASKAQYLALQGRFRGAIQEVGNALIYTKNPLDKARYAAMMAGYQKDNLRLQALTK
;
A
#
# COMPACT_ATOMS: atom_id res chain seq x y z
N MET A 1 90.87 -23.32 0.08
CA MET A 1 91.60 -22.05 0.23
C MET A 1 90.82 -20.94 -0.44
N LEU A 2 90.57 -19.86 0.30
CA LEU A 2 90.40 -18.46 -0.12
C LEU A 2 89.43 -18.12 -1.28
N ASN A 3 88.30 -17.44 -0.98
CA ASN A 3 88.10 -15.96 -1.04
C ASN A 3 87.68 -15.54 -2.47
N LYS A 4 86.54 -14.90 -2.78
CA LYS A 4 86.01 -13.61 -2.30
C LYS A 4 84.66 -13.30 -3.02
N TYR A 5 83.71 -12.70 -2.30
CA TYR A 5 82.68 -11.68 -2.67
C TYR A 5 81.93 -11.79 -4.03
N LEU A 6 80.61 -11.63 -4.16
CA LEU A 6 79.79 -10.48 -3.74
C LEU A 6 78.28 -10.71 -4.12
N LEU A 7 77.36 -10.17 -3.30
CA LEU A 7 75.95 -9.78 -3.57
C LEU A 7 74.83 -10.83 -3.74
N LEU A 8 74.04 -11.04 -2.68
CA LEU A 8 72.61 -10.66 -2.55
C LEU A 8 72.03 -11.27 -1.27
N ALA A 9 71.85 -10.48 -0.22
CA ALA A 9 71.08 -10.88 0.97
C ALA A 9 70.14 -9.73 1.36
N LEU A 10 68.86 -9.98 1.11
CA LEU A 10 67.73 -9.14 1.46
C LEU A 10 67.53 -9.22 2.99
N TYR A 11 67.86 -8.16 3.73
CA TYR A 11 67.54 -8.08 5.16
C TYR A 11 66.25 -7.28 5.36
N PHE A 12 65.25 -7.99 5.89
CA PHE A 12 63.97 -7.47 6.35
C PHE A 12 64.21 -6.63 7.61
N PHE A 13 63.88 -5.33 7.57
CA PHE A 13 63.92 -4.46 8.73
C PHE A 13 62.53 -4.41 9.38
N LEU A 14 62.44 -4.90 10.61
CA LEU A 14 61.31 -4.66 11.52
C LEU A 14 61.28 -3.17 11.89
N SER A 15 60.10 -2.55 11.89
CA SER A 15 59.84 -1.32 12.62
C SER A 15 58.54 -1.46 13.40
N PHE A 16 58.69 -1.40 14.73
CA PHE A 16 57.65 -1.34 15.74
C PHE A 16 56.75 -0.11 15.52
N PHE A 17 55.43 -0.31 15.55
CA PHE A 17 54.47 0.74 15.91
C PHE A 17 53.63 0.26 17.10
N PRO A 18 53.38 1.12 18.11
CA PRO A 18 52.72 0.73 19.35
C PRO A 18 51.23 0.50 19.12
N GLY A 19 50.70 -0.56 19.72
CA GLY A 19 49.26 -0.82 19.76
C GLY A 19 48.55 0.25 20.58
N ILE A 20 47.76 1.09 19.92
CA ILE A 20 46.73 1.89 20.58
C ILE A 20 45.55 0.94 20.82
N ALA A 21 45.48 0.40 22.03
CA ALA A 21 44.25 -0.18 22.54
C ALA A 21 43.27 0.97 22.78
N ASN A 22 42.45 1.30 21.77
CA ASN A 22 41.25 2.09 22.00
C ASN A 22 40.23 1.18 22.68
N SER A 23 40.22 1.16 24.00
CA SER A 23 39.05 0.77 24.77
C SER A 23 37.95 1.80 24.49
N SER A 24 37.18 1.58 23.43
CA SER A 24 35.87 2.24 23.34
C SER A 24 35.05 1.68 24.49
N ASN A 25 34.91 2.48 25.55
CA ASN A 25 33.81 2.35 26.51
C ASN A 25 32.51 2.55 25.73
N SER A 26 32.06 1.50 25.03
CA SER A 26 30.71 1.40 24.52
C SER A 26 29.84 1.12 25.74
N LEU A 27 29.47 2.18 26.44
CA LEU A 27 28.28 2.15 27.27
C LEU A 27 27.15 1.60 26.38
N PRO A 28 26.30 0.68 26.87
CA PRO A 28 25.16 0.23 26.09
C PRO A 28 24.31 1.48 25.84
N GLU A 29 24.18 1.89 24.58
CA GLU A 29 23.09 2.77 24.21
C GLU A 29 21.82 2.01 24.62
N ILE A 30 21.07 2.57 25.57
CA ILE A 30 19.66 2.20 25.74
C ILE A 30 18.94 2.85 24.55
N GLY A 31 19.30 2.35 23.38
CA GLY A 31 18.91 2.80 22.06
C GLY A 31 17.84 1.88 21.53
N THR A 32 17.20 2.35 20.49
CA THR A 32 16.06 1.69 19.88
C THR A 32 16.40 0.27 19.43
N VAL A 33 15.64 -0.72 19.92
CA VAL A 33 15.82 -2.14 19.58
C VAL A 33 15.77 -2.30 18.04
N GLY A 34 16.81 -2.91 17.45
CA GLY A 34 16.96 -3.09 16.00
C GLY A 34 17.76 -2.03 15.24
N ALA A 35 18.27 -0.98 15.91
CA ALA A 35 19.05 0.08 15.25
C ALA A 35 20.52 -0.28 14.96
N ALA A 36 21.05 -1.35 15.54
CA ALA A 36 22.46 -1.70 15.37
C ALA A 36 22.78 -2.20 13.94
N THR A 37 21.81 -2.74 13.20
CA THR A 37 22.10 -3.42 11.92
C THR A 37 21.25 -2.95 10.71
N LEU A 38 19.96 -2.60 10.86
CA LEU A 38 19.15 -1.99 9.78
C LEU A 38 18.65 -0.61 10.22
N SER A 39 19.12 0.47 9.61
CA SER A 39 18.66 1.82 9.95
C SER A 39 17.24 2.10 9.41
N ILE A 40 16.55 3.09 9.99
CA ILE A 40 15.22 3.51 9.51
C ILE A 40 15.28 3.99 8.07
N GLU A 41 16.33 4.71 7.70
CA GLU A 41 16.56 5.16 6.32
C GLU A 41 16.70 3.96 5.40
N LYS A 42 17.40 2.90 5.84
CA LYS A 42 17.55 1.69 5.05
C LYS A 42 16.24 0.93 4.89
N GLU A 43 15.42 0.85 5.94
CA GLU A 43 14.06 0.31 5.84
C GLU A 43 13.21 1.09 4.84
N GLN A 44 13.30 2.42 4.82
CA GLN A 44 12.62 3.26 3.86
C GLN A 44 13.12 3.02 2.42
N GLU A 45 14.42 2.76 2.22
CA GLU A 45 14.95 2.38 0.89
C GLU A 45 14.35 1.06 0.39
N TYR A 46 14.32 0.03 1.25
CA TYR A 46 13.72 -1.25 0.90
C TYR A 46 12.20 -1.13 0.70
N GLY A 47 11.52 -0.31 1.51
CA GLY A 47 10.11 -0.01 1.35
C GLY A 47 9.79 0.71 0.04
N TRP A 48 10.63 1.67 -0.35
CA TRP A 48 10.55 2.32 -1.66
C TRP A 48 10.70 1.30 -2.79
N ALA A 49 11.71 0.44 -2.73
CA ALA A 49 11.92 -0.60 -3.74
C ALA A 49 10.75 -1.58 -3.82
N PHE A 50 10.21 -1.99 -2.67
CA PHE A 50 9.03 -2.84 -2.59
C PHE A 50 7.83 -2.19 -3.25
N ARG A 51 7.56 -0.91 -2.96
CA ARG A 51 6.42 -0.20 -3.55
C ARG A 51 6.50 -0.17 -5.08
N LEU A 52 7.68 0.08 -5.64
CA LEU A 52 7.89 0.08 -7.10
C LEU A 52 7.60 -1.28 -7.73
N MET A 53 8.13 -2.35 -7.12
CA MET A 53 7.94 -3.71 -7.61
C MET A 53 6.49 -4.20 -7.42
N ALA A 54 5.85 -3.83 -6.31
CA ALA A 54 4.44 -4.06 -6.05
C ALA A 54 3.57 -3.40 -7.13
N ASN A 55 3.81 -2.13 -7.44
CA ASN A 55 3.12 -1.40 -8.53
C ASN A 55 3.29 -2.05 -9.91
N GLN A 56 4.36 -2.81 -10.11
CA GLN A 56 4.60 -3.52 -11.36
C GLN A 56 3.87 -4.87 -11.42
N SER A 57 3.75 -5.58 -10.29
CA SER A 57 3.50 -7.03 -10.32
C SER A 57 2.27 -7.49 -9.53
N LEU A 58 1.76 -6.65 -8.62
CA LEU A 58 0.58 -6.97 -7.82
C LEU A 58 -0.67 -6.29 -8.41
N PRO A 59 -1.85 -6.92 -8.29
CA PRO A 59 -3.12 -6.33 -8.73
C PRO A 59 -3.57 -5.28 -7.70
N ILE A 60 -2.87 -4.14 -7.66
CA ILE A 60 -3.20 -3.04 -6.75
C ILE A 60 -4.43 -2.30 -7.25
N ILE A 61 -5.37 -2.05 -6.34
CA ILE A 61 -6.56 -1.26 -6.62
C ILE A 61 -6.21 0.24 -6.59
N HIS A 62 -6.44 0.92 -7.70
CA HIS A 62 -6.22 2.37 -7.84
C HIS A 62 -7.51 3.20 -7.71
N ASP A 63 -8.53 2.62 -7.09
CA ASP A 63 -9.81 3.24 -6.82
C ASP A 63 -9.69 4.42 -5.83
N PRO A 64 -10.04 5.66 -6.21
CA PRO A 64 -9.83 6.83 -5.36
C PRO A 64 -10.58 6.79 -4.02
N VAL A 65 -11.84 6.31 -4.01
CA VAL A 65 -12.67 6.33 -2.80
C VAL A 65 -12.28 5.24 -1.83
N LEU A 66 -11.92 4.04 -2.32
CA LEU A 66 -11.38 2.98 -1.46
C LEU A 66 -10.00 3.34 -0.91
N ASN A 67 -9.13 3.95 -1.73
CA ASN A 67 -7.83 4.42 -1.29
C ASN A 67 -7.94 5.54 -0.26
N GLN A 68 -8.92 6.44 -0.39
CA GLN A 68 -9.19 7.45 0.63
C GLN A 68 -9.59 6.79 1.95
N TYR A 69 -10.59 5.90 1.93
CA TYR A 69 -11.09 5.21 3.13
C TYR A 69 -9.97 4.44 3.86
N ILE A 70 -9.20 3.61 3.15
CA ILE A 70 -8.17 2.79 3.81
C ILE A 70 -7.03 3.65 4.36
N ASN A 71 -6.70 4.76 3.69
CA ASN A 71 -5.72 5.70 4.22
C ASN A 71 -6.25 6.44 5.45
N GLU A 72 -7.50 6.90 5.46
CA GLU A 72 -8.10 7.55 6.63
C GLU A 72 -8.15 6.61 7.84
N LEU A 73 -8.61 5.37 7.63
CA LEU A 73 -8.61 4.33 8.66
C LEU A 73 -7.20 4.04 9.18
N GLY A 74 -6.26 3.80 8.26
CA GLY A 74 -4.88 3.49 8.62
C GLY A 74 -4.18 4.64 9.33
N GLN A 75 -4.32 5.87 8.85
CA GLN A 75 -3.71 7.05 9.49
C GLN A 75 -4.36 7.37 10.84
N SER A 76 -5.66 7.13 11.00
CA SER A 76 -6.33 7.23 12.31
C SER A 76 -5.68 6.27 13.31
N LEU A 77 -5.49 5.00 12.94
CA LEU A 77 -4.81 4.01 13.79
C LEU A 77 -3.36 4.39 14.09
N VAL A 78 -2.60 4.84 13.08
CA VAL A 78 -1.21 5.28 13.24
C VAL A 78 -1.11 6.47 14.20
N SER A 79 -2.04 7.42 14.15
CA SER A 79 -2.06 8.58 15.06
C SER A 79 -2.28 8.22 16.54
N HIS A 80 -2.82 7.03 16.81
CA HIS A 80 -3.01 6.45 18.15
C HIS A 80 -1.99 5.35 18.47
N SER A 81 -1.01 5.13 17.59
CA SER A 81 0.04 4.13 17.78
C SER A 81 1.28 4.74 18.46
N GLU A 82 1.94 3.95 19.28
CA GLU A 82 3.21 4.34 19.91
C GLU A 82 4.39 4.07 18.97
N SER A 83 5.52 4.75 19.20
CA SER A 83 6.80 4.48 18.50
C SER A 83 6.77 4.56 16.96
N VAL A 84 5.90 5.38 16.39
CA VAL A 84 5.86 5.65 14.94
C VAL A 84 7.11 6.44 14.52
N ARG A 85 7.90 5.89 13.57
CA ARG A 85 9.18 6.47 13.12
C ARG A 85 9.32 6.63 11.61
N MET A 86 8.30 6.23 10.85
CA MET A 86 8.29 6.30 9.39
C MET A 86 6.87 6.55 8.91
N PRO A 87 6.70 7.16 7.71
CA PRO A 87 5.38 7.33 7.13
C PRO A 87 4.76 5.97 6.81
N PHE A 88 3.44 5.86 6.97
CA PHE A 88 2.68 4.68 6.60
C PHE A 88 2.02 4.86 5.24
N ASN A 89 2.02 3.77 4.45
CA ASN A 89 1.40 3.68 3.14
C ASN A 89 0.48 2.47 3.12
N PHE A 90 -0.83 2.68 3.03
CA PHE A 90 -1.82 1.62 2.95
C PHE A 90 -2.29 1.46 1.50
N PHE A 91 -2.39 0.23 1.01
CA PHE A 91 -2.90 -0.03 -0.33
C PHE A 91 -3.65 -1.36 -0.40
N LEU A 92 -4.63 -1.39 -1.29
CA LEU A 92 -5.50 -2.53 -1.50
C LEU A 92 -4.99 -3.43 -2.63
N ILE A 93 -5.08 -4.74 -2.43
CA ILE A 93 -4.83 -5.78 -3.42
C ILE A 93 -6.17 -6.42 -3.78
N GLU A 94 -6.46 -6.52 -5.07
CA GLU A 94 -7.61 -7.26 -5.59
C GLU A 94 -7.37 -8.76 -5.45
N ASP A 95 -7.80 -9.32 -4.33
CA ASP A 95 -7.68 -10.73 -4.00
C ASP A 95 -8.74 -11.10 -2.96
N ASN A 96 -9.54 -12.12 -3.26
CA ASN A 96 -10.62 -12.59 -2.40
C ASN A 96 -10.13 -13.44 -1.21
N GLU A 97 -8.85 -13.76 -1.13
CA GLU A 97 -8.24 -14.36 0.06
C GLU A 97 -8.19 -13.38 1.24
N ILE A 98 -8.31 -13.92 2.46
CA ILE A 98 -8.17 -13.12 3.68
C ILE A 98 -6.68 -12.93 3.95
N ASN A 99 -6.17 -11.74 3.68
CA ASN A 99 -4.77 -11.43 3.96
C ASN A 99 -4.55 -9.92 4.19
N ALA A 100 -3.56 -9.61 5.01
CA ALA A 100 -2.94 -8.31 5.15
C ALA A 100 -1.48 -8.55 5.55
N ALA A 101 -0.58 -7.66 5.17
CA ALA A 101 0.81 -7.76 5.62
C ALA A 101 1.51 -6.41 5.63
N ALA A 102 2.32 -6.20 6.64
CA ALA A 102 3.30 -5.14 6.71
C ALA A 102 4.64 -5.50 6.05
N PHE A 103 5.27 -4.51 5.42
CA PHE A 103 6.64 -4.57 4.93
C PHE A 103 7.44 -3.35 5.40
N LEU A 104 8.77 -3.41 5.20
CA LEU A 104 9.70 -2.34 5.51
C LEU A 104 9.26 -0.99 4.92
N GLY A 105 9.64 0.10 5.60
CA GLY A 105 9.32 1.46 5.17
C GLY A 105 7.86 1.84 5.31
N GLY A 106 7.12 1.18 6.21
CA GLY A 106 5.75 1.53 6.57
C GLY A 106 4.70 1.11 5.55
N ASN A 107 4.98 0.12 4.71
CA ASN A 107 4.05 -0.32 3.67
C ASN A 107 3.11 -1.41 4.22
N VAL A 108 1.80 -1.19 4.14
CA VAL A 108 0.78 -2.16 4.56
C VAL A 108 -0.09 -2.51 3.36
N LYS A 109 -0.06 -3.77 2.95
CA LYS A 109 -0.96 -4.31 1.92
C LYS A 109 -2.18 -4.94 2.57
N ILE A 110 -3.35 -4.75 1.99
CA ILE A 110 -4.62 -5.30 2.47
C ILE A 110 -5.38 -5.94 1.30
N HIS A 111 -5.79 -7.20 1.43
CA HIS A 111 -6.57 -7.87 0.38
C HIS A 111 -8.06 -7.52 0.48
N THR A 112 -8.76 -7.44 -0.65
CA THR A 112 -10.23 -7.20 -0.67
C THR A 112 -11.02 -8.28 0.07
N GLY A 113 -10.53 -9.52 0.09
CA GLY A 113 -11.11 -10.63 0.84
C GLY A 113 -11.22 -10.36 2.35
N LEU A 114 -10.35 -9.51 2.91
CA LEU A 114 -10.46 -9.08 4.30
C LEU A 114 -11.75 -8.28 4.55
N PHE A 115 -12.12 -7.37 3.64
CA PHE A 115 -13.36 -6.58 3.75
C PHE A 115 -14.61 -7.45 3.61
N LEU A 116 -14.56 -8.41 2.69
CA LEU A 116 -15.67 -9.35 2.45
C LEU A 116 -15.89 -10.26 3.66
N TYR A 117 -14.82 -10.61 4.37
CA TYR A 117 -14.88 -11.49 5.53
C TYR A 117 -15.14 -10.78 6.85
N ALA A 118 -14.56 -9.60 7.08
CA ALA A 118 -14.79 -8.81 8.29
C ALA A 118 -16.28 -8.48 8.45
N LYS A 119 -16.82 -8.68 9.65
CA LYS A 119 -18.25 -8.44 9.93
C LYS A 119 -18.51 -6.96 10.20
N ASN A 120 -17.56 -6.29 10.85
CA ASN A 120 -17.63 -4.90 11.26
C ASN A 120 -16.27 -4.22 11.06
N GLU A 121 -16.27 -2.90 11.15
CA GLU A 121 -15.11 -2.04 10.96
C GLU A 121 -14.05 -2.27 12.03
N SER A 122 -14.45 -2.63 13.26
CA SER A 122 -13.51 -2.94 14.35
C SER A 122 -12.71 -4.22 14.09
N GLU A 123 -13.31 -5.25 13.46
CA GLU A 123 -12.59 -6.44 13.00
C GLU A 123 -11.54 -6.07 11.93
N LEU A 124 -11.91 -5.26 10.93
CA LEU A 124 -10.98 -4.78 9.90
C LEU A 124 -9.85 -3.93 10.52
N ALA A 125 -10.21 -2.95 11.35
CA ALA A 125 -9.28 -2.08 12.05
C ALA A 125 -8.32 -2.87 12.93
N SER A 126 -8.77 -3.97 13.55
CA SER A 126 -7.92 -4.82 14.39
C SER A 126 -6.78 -5.48 13.62
N VAL A 127 -7.04 -5.93 12.39
CA VAL A 127 -6.01 -6.50 11.52
C VAL A 127 -5.03 -5.41 11.08
N ILE A 128 -5.52 -4.23 10.72
CA ILE A 128 -4.63 -3.11 10.34
C ILE A 128 -3.79 -2.64 11.53
N ALA A 129 -4.36 -2.57 12.74
CA ALA A 129 -3.65 -2.22 13.97
C ALA A 129 -2.57 -3.26 14.30
N HIS A 130 -2.84 -4.55 14.05
CA HIS A 130 -1.85 -5.62 14.16
C HIS A 130 -0.67 -5.41 13.20
N GLU A 131 -0.94 -5.10 11.93
CA GLU A 131 0.12 -4.79 10.94
C GLU A 131 0.90 -3.51 11.30
N ILE A 132 0.24 -2.49 11.84
CA ILE A 132 0.92 -1.29 12.35
C ILE A 132 1.83 -1.64 13.52
N ALA A 133 1.41 -2.54 14.41
CA ALA A 133 2.25 -3.03 15.50
C ALA A 133 3.50 -3.76 14.98
N HIS A 134 3.41 -4.54 13.90
CA HIS A 134 4.59 -5.14 13.27
C HIS A 134 5.62 -4.12 12.80
N ILE A 135 5.17 -2.98 12.26
CA ILE A 135 6.05 -1.92 11.75
C ILE A 135 6.65 -1.11 12.91
N THR A 136 5.82 -0.67 13.85
CA THR A 136 6.27 0.15 15.00
C THR A 136 7.25 -0.61 15.90
N GLN A 137 7.03 -1.91 16.07
CA GLN A 137 7.95 -2.79 16.80
C GLN A 137 9.11 -3.32 15.94
N ARG A 138 9.18 -2.92 14.67
CA ARG A 138 10.23 -3.28 13.70
C ARG A 138 10.46 -4.79 13.64
N HIS A 139 9.39 -5.60 13.71
CA HIS A 139 9.48 -7.06 13.80
C HIS A 139 10.28 -7.67 12.66
N LEU A 140 10.07 -7.19 11.43
CA LEU A 140 10.80 -7.67 10.25
C LEU A 140 12.29 -7.30 10.31
N ALA A 141 12.65 -6.11 10.80
CA ALA A 141 14.05 -5.71 10.96
C ALA A 141 14.75 -6.52 12.06
N ARG A 142 14.10 -6.72 13.22
CA ARG A 142 14.64 -7.54 14.33
C ARG A 142 14.86 -9.00 13.91
N MET A 143 13.92 -9.54 13.13
CA MET A 143 14.02 -10.88 12.56
C MET A 143 15.21 -11.01 11.60
N LEU A 144 15.36 -10.05 10.68
CA LEU A 144 16.48 -10.01 9.75
C LEU A 144 17.84 -9.88 10.45
N GLU A 145 17.92 -9.07 11.51
CA GLU A 145 19.12 -8.90 12.33
C GLU A 145 19.51 -10.22 13.05
N GLN A 146 18.54 -10.88 13.69
CA GLN A 146 18.75 -12.17 14.34
C GLN A 146 19.25 -13.24 13.35
N GLN A 147 18.69 -13.25 12.14
CA GLN A 147 19.09 -14.20 11.10
C GLN A 147 20.49 -13.89 10.53
N SER A 148 20.84 -12.61 10.37
CA SER A 148 22.18 -12.19 9.89
C SER A 148 23.28 -12.56 10.88
N SER A 149 22.95 -12.59 12.17
CA SER A 149 23.87 -13.04 13.21
C SER A 149 24.08 -14.56 13.20
N SER A 150 23.15 -15.31 12.60
CA SER A 150 23.09 -16.77 12.63
C SER A 150 23.57 -17.44 11.33
N THR A 151 23.82 -16.66 10.27
CA THR A 151 24.22 -17.17 8.95
C THR A 151 25.31 -16.29 8.34
N PRO A 152 26.20 -16.83 7.48
CA PRO A 152 27.22 -16.02 6.78
C PRO A 152 26.63 -15.06 5.72
N THR A 153 25.31 -15.09 5.50
CA THR A 153 24.63 -14.26 4.51
C THR A 153 24.53 -12.82 5.01
N SER A 154 24.91 -11.85 4.17
CA SER A 154 24.79 -10.45 4.54
C SER A 154 23.32 -10.05 4.73
N LEU A 155 23.07 -9.14 5.66
CA LEU A 155 21.74 -8.56 5.89
C LEU A 155 21.13 -7.98 4.60
N ALA A 156 21.96 -7.38 3.75
CA ALA A 156 21.55 -6.80 2.48
C ALA A 156 21.00 -7.87 1.51
N ALA A 157 21.68 -9.01 1.39
CA ALA A 157 21.24 -10.11 0.53
C ALA A 157 19.93 -10.74 1.03
N MET A 158 19.77 -10.88 2.35
CA MET A 158 18.49 -11.36 2.91
C MET A 158 17.35 -10.38 2.66
N ALA A 159 17.54 -9.09 2.94
CA ALA A 159 16.52 -8.07 2.69
C ALA A 159 16.14 -7.99 1.20
N GLY A 160 17.13 -8.10 0.29
CA GLY A 160 16.89 -8.18 -1.16
C GLY A 160 16.10 -9.43 -1.58
N SER A 161 16.36 -10.57 -0.95
CA SER A 161 15.62 -11.81 -1.24
C SER A 161 14.15 -11.78 -0.78
N ILE A 162 13.87 -11.21 0.40
CA ILE A 162 12.50 -11.03 0.89
C ILE A 162 11.74 -10.07 -0.01
N LEU A 163 12.39 -8.97 -0.40
CA LEU A 163 11.84 -7.98 -1.32
C LEU A 163 11.36 -8.64 -2.64
N LEU A 164 12.15 -9.55 -3.22
CA LEU A 164 11.77 -10.27 -4.44
C LEU A 164 10.63 -11.28 -4.20
N THR A 165 10.70 -12.05 -3.11
CA THR A 165 9.71 -13.08 -2.77
C THR A 165 8.30 -12.52 -2.56
N LEU A 166 8.18 -11.34 -1.93
CA LEU A 166 6.88 -10.73 -1.63
C LEU A 166 6.13 -10.19 -2.86
N VAL A 167 6.85 -9.94 -3.96
CA VAL A 167 6.30 -9.39 -5.19
C VAL A 167 6.05 -10.49 -6.22
N SER A 168 6.96 -11.47 -6.30
CA SER A 168 6.82 -12.64 -7.16
C SER A 168 7.39 -13.85 -6.46
N PRO A 169 6.53 -14.73 -5.89
CA PRO A 169 6.98 -15.98 -5.26
C PRO A 169 7.83 -16.82 -6.21
N ALA A 170 7.50 -16.86 -7.51
CA ALA A 170 8.24 -17.58 -8.53
C ALA A 170 9.64 -16.96 -8.82
N ALA A 171 9.76 -15.63 -8.88
CA ALA A 171 11.06 -14.97 -9.10
C ALA A 171 11.95 -15.01 -7.84
N GLY A 172 11.37 -14.89 -6.64
CA GLY A 172 12.07 -15.10 -5.38
C GLY A 172 12.60 -16.53 -5.27
N MET A 173 11.81 -17.54 -5.66
CA MET A 173 12.26 -18.94 -5.71
C MET A 173 13.34 -19.20 -6.76
N ALA A 174 13.36 -18.49 -7.89
CA ALA A 174 14.39 -18.63 -8.91
C ALA A 174 15.72 -17.93 -8.54
N ALA A 175 15.65 -16.84 -7.76
CA ALA A 175 16.82 -16.13 -7.25
C ALA A 175 17.50 -16.83 -6.05
N LEU A 176 16.82 -17.80 -5.45
CA LEU A 176 17.26 -18.55 -4.28
C LEU A 176 17.57 -20.00 -4.66
N THR A 177 18.57 -20.62 -4.03
CA THR A 177 18.62 -22.08 -4.04
C THR A 177 17.39 -22.62 -3.31
N THR A 178 16.85 -23.76 -3.74
CA THR A 178 15.61 -24.34 -3.18
C THR A 178 15.64 -24.44 -1.64
N THR A 179 16.81 -24.64 -1.04
CA THR A 179 17.01 -24.64 0.42
C THR A 179 16.86 -23.27 1.07
N MET A 180 17.32 -22.18 0.45
CA MET A 180 17.16 -20.81 0.98
C MET A 180 15.74 -20.28 0.82
N ALA A 181 15.03 -20.61 -0.27
CA ALA A 181 13.63 -20.23 -0.46
C ALA A 181 12.69 -20.84 0.58
N VAL A 182 12.86 -22.14 0.86
CA VAL A 182 12.09 -22.84 1.91
C VAL A 182 12.43 -22.29 3.30
N SER A 183 13.69 -21.92 3.53
CA SER A 183 14.12 -21.29 4.77
C SER A 183 13.53 -19.89 4.94
N ILE A 184 13.57 -19.04 3.91
CA ILE A 184 12.98 -17.68 3.95
C ILE A 184 11.46 -17.72 4.10
N GLN A 185 10.76 -18.62 3.42
CA GLN A 185 9.30 -18.76 3.56
C GLN A 185 8.90 -19.27 4.96
N SER A 186 9.71 -20.14 5.58
CA SER A 186 9.54 -20.53 6.99
C SER A 186 10.03 -19.46 7.98
N GLN A 187 10.81 -18.46 7.51
CA GLN A 187 11.35 -17.34 8.29
C GLN A 187 10.49 -16.07 8.22
N ILE A 188 9.65 -15.85 7.20
CA ILE A 188 8.63 -14.76 7.21
C ILE A 188 7.54 -15.05 8.26
N ASN A 189 7.50 -16.27 8.80
CA ASN A 189 6.69 -16.58 9.97
C ASN A 189 7.20 -15.75 11.14
N TYR A 190 6.44 -14.74 11.54
CA TYR A 190 6.75 -14.00 12.75
C TYR A 190 6.83 -14.98 13.91
N THR A 191 7.82 -14.77 14.78
CA THR A 191 7.97 -15.58 15.97
C THR A 191 6.69 -15.47 16.80
N ARG A 192 6.33 -16.52 17.54
CA ARG A 192 5.17 -16.48 18.44
C ARG A 192 5.22 -15.26 19.36
N THR A 193 6.41 -14.87 19.81
CA THR A 193 6.64 -13.68 20.63
C THR A 193 6.30 -12.38 19.89
N HIS A 194 6.68 -12.24 18.62
CA HIS A 194 6.30 -11.08 17.80
C HIS A 194 4.79 -11.00 17.61
N GLU A 195 4.12 -12.13 17.39
CA GLU A 195 2.66 -12.17 17.24
C GLU A 195 1.93 -11.75 18.53
N TYR A 196 2.35 -12.26 19.70
CA TYR A 196 1.78 -11.81 20.98
C TYR A 196 2.05 -10.32 21.24
N GLU A 197 3.23 -9.81 20.88
CA GLU A 197 3.54 -8.39 21.02
C GLU A 197 2.66 -7.53 20.11
N ALA A 198 2.49 -7.95 18.85
CA ALA A 198 1.63 -7.28 17.87
C ALA A 198 0.15 -7.31 18.30
N ASP A 199 -0.36 -8.42 18.83
CA ASP A 199 -1.73 -8.52 19.36
C ASP A 199 -1.97 -7.51 20.50
N ARG A 200 -1.02 -7.44 21.44
CA ARG A 200 -1.14 -6.58 22.63
C ARG A 200 -1.17 -5.10 22.26
N ILE A 201 -0.23 -4.70 21.40
CA ILE A 201 -0.10 -3.31 20.95
C ILE A 201 -1.24 -2.97 19.98
N GLY A 202 -1.62 -3.90 19.12
CA GLY A 202 -2.74 -3.77 18.18
C GLY A 202 -4.06 -3.56 18.91
N ILE A 203 -4.37 -4.37 19.93
CA ILE A 203 -5.57 -4.17 20.77
C ILE A 203 -5.54 -2.81 21.47
N LYS A 204 -4.39 -2.41 22.04
CA LYS A 204 -4.27 -1.09 22.67
C LYS A 204 -4.54 0.03 21.65
N THR A 205 -3.90 -0.01 20.50
CA THR A 205 -4.08 0.95 19.40
C THR A 205 -5.53 1.00 18.93
N LEU A 206 -6.18 -0.16 18.80
CA LEU A 206 -7.59 -0.28 18.42
C LEU A 206 -8.50 0.45 19.41
N VAL A 207 -8.27 0.25 20.72
CA VAL A 207 -9.03 0.91 21.77
C VAL A 207 -8.77 2.42 21.80
N ASP A 208 -7.51 2.83 21.69
CA ASP A 208 -7.11 4.24 21.71
C ASP A 208 -7.71 5.00 20.52
N ALA A 209 -7.80 4.36 19.34
CA ALA A 209 -8.47 4.88 18.16
C ALA A 209 -10.01 4.83 18.23
N GLY A 210 -10.57 4.32 19.32
CA GLY A 210 -12.02 4.33 19.58
C GLY A 210 -12.81 3.14 19.01
N TYR A 211 -12.14 2.07 18.57
CA TYR A 211 -12.77 0.84 18.08
C TYR A 211 -13.08 -0.17 19.20
N ASP A 212 -13.86 -1.22 18.89
CA ASP A 212 -14.28 -2.22 19.89
C ASP A 212 -13.07 -3.07 20.30
N PRO A 213 -12.69 -3.12 21.61
CA PRO A 213 -11.61 -3.97 22.09
C PRO A 213 -11.73 -5.44 21.67
N ASN A 214 -12.96 -5.93 21.44
CA ASN A 214 -13.21 -7.32 21.05
C ASN A 214 -12.98 -7.59 19.56
N GLY A 215 -12.77 -6.58 18.72
CA GLY A 215 -12.64 -6.73 17.26
C GLY A 215 -11.61 -7.79 16.87
N MET A 216 -10.41 -7.75 17.49
CA MET A 216 -9.35 -8.72 17.24
C MET A 216 -9.75 -10.14 17.64
N ALA A 217 -10.27 -10.33 18.86
CA ALA A 217 -10.66 -11.63 19.37
C ALA A 217 -11.83 -12.25 18.58
N GLN A 218 -12.78 -11.42 18.13
CA GLN A 218 -13.88 -11.85 17.26
C GLN A 218 -13.36 -12.30 15.90
N PHE A 219 -12.45 -11.51 15.30
CA PHE A 219 -11.85 -11.85 14.01
C PHE A 219 -11.02 -13.13 14.08
N PHE A 220 -10.19 -13.30 15.11
CA PHE A 220 -9.43 -14.53 15.36
C PHE A 220 -10.33 -15.74 15.55
N GLY A 221 -11.44 -15.60 16.30
CA GLY A 221 -12.43 -16.67 16.45
C GLY A 221 -13.01 -17.11 15.11
N LYS A 222 -13.33 -16.15 14.23
CA LYS A 222 -13.82 -16.43 12.87
C LYS A 222 -12.77 -17.15 12.02
N LEU A 223 -11.51 -16.69 12.02
CA LEU A 223 -10.42 -17.37 11.32
C LEU A 223 -10.24 -18.82 11.81
N ALA A 224 -10.23 -19.01 13.14
CA ALA A 224 -10.10 -20.34 13.74
C ALA A 224 -11.26 -21.26 13.31
N GLU A 225 -12.49 -20.74 13.26
CA GLU A 225 -13.66 -21.48 12.79
C GLU A 225 -13.56 -21.82 11.30
N LYS A 226 -13.23 -20.86 10.44
CA LYS A 226 -13.13 -21.03 8.98
C LYS A 226 -12.07 -22.05 8.58
N TYR A 227 -10.94 -22.08 9.30
CA TYR A 227 -9.80 -22.93 8.95
C TYR A 227 -9.59 -24.14 9.86
N LYS A 228 -10.54 -24.42 10.79
CA LYS A 228 -10.47 -25.55 11.73
C LYS A 228 -10.19 -26.90 11.07
N TYR A 229 -10.73 -27.11 9.87
CA TYR A 229 -10.63 -28.36 9.11
C TYR A 229 -9.91 -28.18 7.76
N ALA A 230 -9.24 -27.05 7.55
CA ALA A 230 -8.53 -26.80 6.30
C ALA A 230 -7.23 -27.61 6.27
N SER A 231 -7.04 -28.42 5.22
CA SER A 231 -5.81 -29.20 5.03
C SER A 231 -4.58 -28.32 4.79
N LEU A 232 -4.78 -27.13 4.23
CA LEU A 232 -3.77 -26.09 4.07
C LEU A 232 -4.34 -24.77 4.61
N PRO A 233 -3.72 -24.17 5.64
CA PRO A 233 -4.13 -22.85 6.12
C PRO A 233 -3.85 -21.77 5.05
N PRO A 234 -4.58 -20.66 5.04
CA PRO A 234 -4.36 -19.55 4.11
C PRO A 234 -2.96 -18.96 4.31
N GLN A 235 -2.46 -18.25 3.31
CA GLN A 235 -1.13 -17.66 3.35
C GLN A 235 -0.90 -16.79 4.58
N MET A 236 -1.89 -15.97 4.98
CA MET A 236 -1.83 -15.14 6.18
C MET A 236 -1.55 -15.97 7.45
N LEU A 237 -2.16 -17.15 7.62
CA LEU A 237 -1.92 -18.00 8.79
C LEU A 237 -0.59 -18.76 8.71
N SER A 238 0.05 -18.77 7.54
CA SER A 238 1.44 -19.23 7.42
C SER A 238 2.37 -18.20 8.06
N THR A 239 2.22 -16.92 7.74
CA THR A 239 3.07 -15.83 8.27
C THR A 239 2.68 -15.36 9.66
N HIS A 240 1.39 -15.47 10.02
CA HIS A 240 0.81 -15.12 11.32
C HIS A 240 0.08 -16.32 11.95
N PRO A 241 0.81 -17.28 12.54
CA PRO A 241 0.19 -18.47 13.12
C PRO A 241 -0.78 -18.12 14.25
N LEU A 242 -1.98 -18.70 14.23
CA LEU A 242 -3.03 -18.42 15.21
C LEU A 242 -3.32 -19.65 16.11
N PRO A 243 -2.44 -20.00 17.07
CA PRO A 243 -2.76 -21.01 18.08
C PRO A 243 -3.88 -20.52 18.99
N GLU A 244 -4.62 -21.46 19.58
CA GLU A 244 -5.73 -21.19 20.52
C GLU A 244 -5.33 -20.27 21.69
N ALA A 245 -4.07 -20.34 22.12
CA ALA A 245 -3.51 -19.48 23.16
C ALA A 245 -3.53 -17.98 22.79
N ARG A 246 -3.31 -17.62 21.52
CA ARG A 246 -3.41 -16.22 21.05
C ARG A 246 -4.85 -15.71 21.10
N LEU A 247 -5.80 -16.52 20.64
CA LEU A 247 -7.23 -16.18 20.75
C LEU A 247 -7.64 -15.99 22.22
N SER A 248 -7.16 -16.87 23.11
CA SER A 248 -7.45 -16.79 24.54
C SER A 248 -6.84 -15.52 25.17
N GLU A 249 -5.60 -15.18 24.81
CA GLU A 249 -4.99 -13.94 25.28
C GLU A 249 -5.72 -12.70 24.73
N ALA A 250 -6.07 -12.68 23.44
CA ALA A 250 -6.80 -11.58 22.83
C ALA A 250 -8.15 -11.33 23.55
N ARG A 251 -8.87 -12.41 23.92
CA ARG A 251 -10.10 -12.30 24.74
C ARG A 251 -9.84 -11.75 26.13
N LEU A 252 -8.78 -12.24 26.81
CA LEU A 252 -8.41 -11.76 28.14
C LEU A 252 -7.97 -10.29 28.13
N ARG A 253 -7.27 -9.86 27.09
CA ARG A 253 -6.88 -8.46 26.88
C ARG A 253 -8.09 -7.59 26.63
N ALA A 254 -8.96 -7.98 25.70
CA ALA A 254 -10.17 -7.25 25.37
C ALA A 254 -11.07 -7.04 26.60
N SER A 255 -11.18 -8.03 27.49
CA SER A 255 -12.01 -7.94 28.70
C SER A 255 -11.49 -6.95 29.75
N GLN A 256 -10.24 -6.50 29.65
CA GLN A 256 -9.68 -5.45 30.51
C GLN A 256 -10.18 -4.04 30.12
N TYR A 257 -10.76 -3.90 28.92
CA TYR A 257 -11.29 -2.64 28.44
C TYR A 257 -12.81 -2.60 28.55
N LYS A 258 -13.36 -1.41 28.73
CA LYS A 258 -14.81 -1.21 28.70
C LYS A 258 -15.33 -1.49 27.28
N THR A 259 -16.27 -2.41 27.16
CA THR A 259 -16.94 -2.68 25.90
C THR A 259 -17.72 -1.44 25.44
N LYS A 260 -17.55 -1.09 24.16
CA LYS A 260 -18.33 -0.04 23.50
C LYS A 260 -19.05 -0.68 22.32
N ASN A 261 -20.37 -0.50 22.25
CA ASN A 261 -21.13 -0.84 21.05
C ASN A 261 -20.83 0.23 20.00
N ILE A 262 -19.87 -0.06 19.12
CA ILE A 262 -19.47 0.85 18.05
C ILE A 262 -20.22 0.45 16.79
N THR A 263 -20.97 1.41 16.25
CA THR A 263 -21.66 1.28 14.97
C THR A 263 -20.65 1.43 13.86
N ASN A 264 -20.77 0.62 12.81
CA ASN A 264 -19.92 0.75 11.64
C ASN A 264 -20.09 2.12 10.98
N SER A 265 -18.99 2.71 10.50
CA SER A 265 -19.07 3.91 9.68
C SER A 265 -19.81 3.62 8.37
N LEU A 266 -20.47 4.64 7.83
CA LEU A 266 -21.06 4.56 6.50
C LEU A 266 -19.98 4.28 5.45
N ASP A 267 -18.81 4.91 5.56
CA ASP A 267 -17.71 4.73 4.59
C ASP A 267 -17.15 3.30 4.59
N TYR A 268 -17.11 2.62 5.74
CA TYR A 268 -16.81 1.18 5.79
C TYR A 268 -17.84 0.35 5.01
N GLN A 269 -19.13 0.62 5.23
CA GLN A 269 -20.20 -0.12 4.53
C GLN A 269 -20.18 0.17 3.02
N LEU A 270 -19.96 1.42 2.62
CA LEU A 270 -19.80 1.81 1.21
C LEU A 270 -18.57 1.18 0.57
N SER A 271 -17.45 1.11 1.29
CA SER A 271 -16.24 0.42 0.84
C SER A 271 -16.50 -1.06 0.63
N LYS A 272 -17.14 -1.73 1.59
CA LYS A 272 -17.50 -3.15 1.50
C LYS A 272 -18.43 -3.44 0.33
N VAL A 273 -19.43 -2.58 0.12
CA VAL A 273 -20.35 -2.66 -1.02
C VAL A 273 -19.60 -2.48 -2.34
N ARG A 274 -18.75 -1.46 -2.44
CA ARG A 274 -17.97 -1.19 -3.65
C ARG A 274 -17.03 -2.35 -4.00
N ILE A 275 -16.37 -2.93 -3.00
CA ILE A 275 -15.56 -4.14 -3.14
C ILE A 275 -16.41 -5.33 -3.60
N THR A 276 -17.59 -5.51 -3.01
CA THR A 276 -18.51 -6.59 -3.38
C THR A 276 -18.94 -6.48 -4.84
N VAL A 277 -19.27 -5.29 -5.33
CA VAL A 277 -19.78 -5.10 -6.70
C VAL A 277 -18.65 -5.08 -7.74
N ARG A 278 -17.54 -4.38 -7.49
CA ARG A 278 -16.48 -4.13 -8.50
C ARG A 278 -15.29 -5.09 -8.43
N PHE A 279 -15.00 -5.67 -7.26
CA PHE A 279 -13.71 -6.35 -7.00
C PHE A 279 -13.88 -7.75 -6.38
N SER A 280 -15.09 -8.33 -6.45
CA SER A 280 -15.36 -9.70 -6.00
C SER A 280 -15.65 -10.62 -7.18
N SER A 281 -15.67 -11.93 -6.94
CA SER A 281 -16.02 -12.92 -7.97
C SER A 281 -17.53 -13.06 -8.24
N ILE A 282 -18.37 -12.20 -7.65
CA ILE A 282 -19.82 -12.25 -7.87
C ILE A 282 -20.13 -11.78 -9.30
N ASN A 283 -21.01 -12.49 -9.98
CA ASN A 283 -21.48 -12.09 -11.30
C ASN A 283 -22.19 -10.73 -11.24
N PRO A 284 -21.86 -9.75 -12.11
CA PRO A 284 -22.47 -8.43 -12.10
C PRO A 284 -24.01 -8.46 -12.10
N THR A 285 -24.65 -9.35 -12.86
CA THR A 285 -26.12 -9.44 -12.92
C THR A 285 -26.71 -9.90 -11.60
N SER A 286 -26.04 -10.82 -10.89
CA SER A 286 -26.47 -11.29 -9.56
C SER A 286 -26.34 -10.23 -8.47
N THR A 287 -25.53 -9.18 -8.67
CA THR A 287 -25.41 -8.09 -7.69
C THR A 287 -26.68 -7.24 -7.60
N ILE A 288 -27.46 -7.11 -8.69
CA ILE A 288 -28.75 -6.43 -8.68
C ILE A 288 -29.71 -7.18 -7.75
N ASP A 289 -29.92 -8.47 -8.01
CA ASP A 289 -30.80 -9.34 -7.20
C ASP A 289 -30.41 -9.34 -5.73
N LEU A 290 -29.11 -9.33 -5.44
CA LEU A 290 -28.57 -9.26 -4.09
C LEU A 290 -29.06 -8.01 -3.35
N TYR A 291 -28.86 -6.82 -3.92
CA TYR A 291 -29.21 -5.56 -3.26
C TYR A 291 -30.71 -5.28 -3.29
N GLU A 292 -31.43 -5.65 -4.35
CA GLU A 292 -32.90 -5.59 -4.38
C GLU A 292 -33.51 -6.46 -3.27
N SER A 293 -33.01 -7.68 -3.10
CA SER A 293 -33.44 -8.59 -2.03
C SER A 293 -33.11 -8.05 -0.65
N GLN A 294 -31.91 -7.46 -0.45
CA GLN A 294 -31.55 -6.82 0.81
C GLN A 294 -32.49 -5.66 1.16
N LEU A 295 -32.79 -4.80 0.19
CA LEU A 295 -33.68 -3.65 0.37
C LEU A 295 -35.12 -4.09 0.65
N LYS A 296 -35.65 -5.04 -0.14
CA LYS A 296 -37.01 -5.59 0.02
C LYS A 296 -37.20 -6.26 1.37
N ASN A 297 -36.23 -7.07 1.81
CA ASN A 297 -36.30 -7.82 3.05
C ASN A 297 -35.78 -7.03 4.27
N LYS A 298 -35.36 -5.78 4.09
CA LYS A 298 -34.74 -4.94 5.12
C LYS A 298 -33.53 -5.61 5.80
N LYS A 299 -32.75 -6.36 5.02
CA LYS A 299 -31.53 -7.06 5.46
C LYS A 299 -30.30 -6.22 5.14
N TYR A 300 -30.22 -5.06 5.76
CA TYR A 300 -29.08 -4.14 5.67
C TYR A 300 -28.76 -3.56 7.04
N GLU A 301 -27.50 -3.20 7.26
CA GLU A 301 -27.11 -2.45 8.45
C GLU A 301 -27.41 -0.96 8.27
N ILE A 302 -27.00 -0.41 7.12
CA ILE A 302 -27.25 0.98 6.74
C ILE A 302 -27.97 0.98 5.38
N LYS A 303 -29.15 1.60 5.33
CA LYS A 303 -30.02 1.60 4.14
C LYS A 303 -29.34 2.26 2.96
N GLU A 304 -28.66 3.38 3.21
CA GLU A 304 -27.94 4.18 2.22
C GLU A 304 -26.82 3.38 1.54
N ALA A 305 -26.14 2.50 2.28
CA ALA A 305 -25.12 1.63 1.71
C ALA A 305 -25.74 0.55 0.79
N ALA A 306 -26.90 -0.02 1.15
CA ALA A 306 -27.60 -0.97 0.29
C ALA A 306 -28.16 -0.30 -0.98
N LEU A 307 -28.67 0.94 -0.87
CA LEU A 307 -29.09 1.74 -2.03
C LEU A 307 -27.90 2.06 -2.94
N TYR A 308 -26.76 2.46 -2.36
CA TYR A 308 -25.53 2.67 -3.12
C TYR A 308 -25.09 1.39 -3.84
N GLY A 309 -25.18 0.23 -3.18
CA GLY A 309 -24.89 -1.06 -3.80
C GLY A 309 -25.78 -1.38 -4.98
N LEU A 310 -27.08 -1.09 -4.87
CA LEU A 310 -28.01 -1.24 -5.99
C LEU A 310 -27.67 -0.28 -7.14
N ALA A 311 -27.38 1.00 -6.84
CA ALA A 311 -26.99 1.98 -7.85
C ALA A 311 -25.72 1.56 -8.60
N LEU A 312 -24.71 1.08 -7.86
CA LEU A 312 -23.46 0.61 -8.41
C LEU A 312 -23.68 -0.66 -9.26
N ALA A 313 -24.49 -1.60 -8.78
CA ALA A 313 -24.87 -2.79 -9.52
C ALA A 313 -25.58 -2.45 -10.84
N TYR A 314 -26.51 -1.49 -10.84
CA TYR A 314 -27.13 -1.00 -12.07
C TYR A 314 -26.10 -0.37 -13.01
N PHE A 315 -25.16 0.42 -12.50
CA PHE A 315 -24.11 1.02 -13.32
C PHE A 315 -23.23 -0.05 -14.00
N GLU A 316 -22.75 -1.05 -13.25
CA GLU A 316 -21.93 -2.14 -13.81
C GLU A 316 -22.69 -2.98 -14.85
N ASN A 317 -24.03 -3.04 -14.75
CA ASN A 317 -24.90 -3.70 -15.74
C ASN A 317 -25.40 -2.75 -16.84
N LYS A 318 -24.82 -1.55 -16.98
CA LYS A 318 -25.15 -0.53 -17.99
C LYS A 318 -26.56 0.06 -17.89
N ASN A 319 -27.22 -0.11 -16.74
CA ASN A 319 -28.51 0.50 -16.41
C ASN A 319 -28.28 1.91 -15.84
N PHE A 320 -27.71 2.81 -16.66
CA PHE A 320 -27.19 4.10 -16.19
C PHE A 320 -28.26 5.05 -15.66
N LEU A 321 -29.46 5.03 -16.22
CA LEU A 321 -30.56 5.88 -15.75
C LEU A 321 -31.01 5.47 -14.34
N GLN A 322 -31.23 4.18 -14.10
CA GLN A 322 -31.59 3.69 -12.76
C GLN A 322 -30.48 3.95 -11.73
N ALA A 323 -29.22 3.80 -12.13
CA ALA A 323 -28.08 4.15 -11.28
C ALA A 323 -28.05 5.66 -10.95
N GLN A 324 -28.26 6.53 -11.94
CA GLN A 324 -28.30 7.99 -11.79
C GLN A 324 -29.43 8.41 -10.83
N ASP A 325 -30.63 7.84 -10.97
CA ASP A 325 -31.78 8.18 -10.12
C ASP A 325 -31.48 7.91 -8.64
N ILE A 326 -30.97 6.71 -8.33
CA ILE A 326 -30.67 6.33 -6.95
C ILE A 326 -29.52 7.18 -6.38
N VAL A 327 -28.44 7.39 -7.12
CA VAL A 327 -27.29 8.16 -6.59
C VAL A 327 -27.63 9.64 -6.40
N ASN A 328 -28.48 10.21 -7.26
CA ASN A 328 -28.97 11.57 -7.09
C ASN A 328 -29.82 11.72 -5.82
N ASP A 329 -30.63 10.72 -5.49
CA ASP A 329 -31.37 10.70 -4.24
C ASP A 329 -30.44 10.61 -3.01
N LEU A 330 -29.38 9.79 -3.07
CA LEU A 330 -28.36 9.72 -2.02
C LEU A 330 -27.61 11.06 -1.85
N LEU A 331 -27.33 11.77 -2.94
CA LEU A 331 -26.68 13.08 -2.90
C LEU A 331 -27.56 14.19 -2.30
N LYS A 332 -28.89 14.02 -2.19
CA LYS A 332 -29.76 14.97 -1.50
C LYS A 332 -29.53 14.96 0.01
N THR A 333 -29.21 13.80 0.59
CA THR A 333 -28.97 13.65 2.03
C THR A 333 -27.50 13.92 2.38
N GLN A 334 -26.57 13.47 1.55
CA GLN A 334 -25.13 13.65 1.76
C GLN A 334 -24.43 14.16 0.50
N SER A 335 -24.58 15.46 0.24
CA SER A 335 -24.15 16.10 -1.01
C SER A 335 -22.64 16.09 -1.28
N ALA A 336 -21.82 15.74 -0.28
CA ALA A 336 -20.36 15.73 -0.35
C ALA A 336 -19.74 14.34 -0.13
N ASN A 337 -20.56 13.28 0.04
CA ASN A 337 -20.04 11.93 0.23
C ASN A 337 -19.21 11.49 -1.00
N LEU A 338 -18.00 11.01 -0.76
CA LEU A 338 -17.02 10.73 -1.81
C LEU A 338 -17.47 9.59 -2.73
N PHE A 339 -18.06 8.52 -2.18
CA PHE A 339 -18.57 7.38 -2.96
C PHE A 339 -19.73 7.79 -3.85
N TYR A 340 -20.63 8.65 -3.35
CA TYR A 340 -21.80 9.10 -4.11
C TYR A 340 -21.39 10.03 -5.24
N ILE A 341 -20.45 10.95 -4.98
CA ILE A 341 -19.94 11.87 -6.01
C ILE A 341 -19.19 11.11 -7.10
N ASP A 342 -18.39 10.11 -6.74
CA ASP A 342 -17.69 9.26 -7.69
C ASP A 342 -18.67 8.50 -8.61
N LEU A 343 -19.66 7.81 -8.06
CA LEU A 343 -20.68 7.12 -8.86
C LEU A 343 -21.59 8.08 -9.65
N ALA A 344 -21.91 9.26 -9.09
CA ALA A 344 -22.65 10.28 -9.82
C ALA A 344 -21.86 10.83 -11.01
N THR A 345 -20.53 10.91 -10.88
CA THR A 345 -19.65 11.26 -12.01
C THR A 345 -19.68 10.16 -13.06
N ASP A 346 -19.43 8.91 -12.68
CA ASP A 346 -19.50 7.76 -13.58
C ASP A 346 -20.81 7.72 -14.38
N THR A 347 -21.96 7.86 -13.69
CA THR A 347 -23.29 7.87 -14.34
C THR A 347 -23.51 9.08 -15.24
N ALA A 348 -23.07 10.28 -14.84
CA ALA A 348 -23.19 11.48 -15.66
C ALA A 348 -22.37 11.40 -16.94
N LEU A 349 -21.14 10.88 -16.86
CA LEU A 349 -20.29 10.68 -18.05
C LEU A 349 -20.89 9.63 -18.99
N ALA A 350 -21.39 8.52 -18.46
CA ALA A 350 -22.05 7.48 -19.28
C ALA A 350 -23.33 7.98 -19.98
N LEU A 351 -23.98 9.00 -19.44
CA LEU A 351 -25.20 9.61 -19.99
C LEU A 351 -24.93 10.87 -20.82
N ASN A 352 -23.66 11.22 -21.08
CA ASN A 352 -23.25 12.44 -21.78
C ASN A 352 -23.74 13.74 -21.11
N LYS A 353 -23.77 13.77 -19.78
CA LYS A 353 -24.16 14.93 -18.94
C LYS A 353 -22.98 15.45 -18.12
N ALA A 354 -21.81 15.58 -18.75
CA ALA A 354 -20.58 15.97 -18.07
C ALA A 354 -20.65 17.40 -17.50
N ASP A 355 -21.35 18.30 -18.18
CA ASP A 355 -21.58 19.69 -17.80
C ASP A 355 -22.25 19.84 -16.41
N GLU A 356 -23.32 19.07 -16.17
CA GLU A 356 -24.06 19.09 -14.90
C GLU A 356 -23.17 18.68 -13.71
N ILE A 357 -22.33 17.65 -13.87
CA ILE A 357 -21.47 17.17 -12.78
C ILE A 357 -20.24 18.04 -12.58
N ILE A 358 -19.71 18.68 -13.63
CA ILE A 358 -18.55 19.58 -13.54
C ILE A 358 -18.84 20.73 -12.57
N GLU A 359 -20.01 21.35 -12.63
CA GLU A 359 -20.35 22.47 -11.73
C GLU A 359 -20.29 22.03 -10.26
N ARG A 360 -20.91 20.90 -9.95
CA ARG A 360 -20.88 20.30 -8.60
C ARG A 360 -19.45 20.00 -8.15
N LEU A 361 -18.68 19.32 -9.00
CA LEU A 361 -17.29 18.95 -8.71
C LEU A 361 -16.38 20.17 -8.52
N GLN A 362 -16.59 21.24 -9.28
CA GLN A 362 -15.85 22.50 -9.10
C GLN A 362 -16.14 23.15 -7.74
N GLN A 363 -17.40 23.13 -7.29
CA GLN A 363 -17.77 23.64 -5.96
C GLN A 363 -17.13 22.82 -4.85
N LEU A 364 -17.13 21.49 -4.96
CA LEU A 364 -16.49 20.59 -3.99
C LEU A 364 -14.96 20.73 -4.00
N TYR A 365 -14.35 20.79 -5.18
CA TYR A 365 -12.92 21.01 -5.36
C TYR A 365 -12.47 22.34 -4.74
N LYS A 366 -13.24 23.43 -4.90
CA LYS A 366 -12.92 24.72 -4.26
C LYS A 366 -12.89 24.63 -2.73
N LYS A 367 -13.74 23.80 -2.13
CA LYS A 367 -13.77 23.58 -0.68
C LYS A 367 -12.62 22.70 -0.20
N SER A 368 -12.24 21.70 -1.00
CA SER A 368 -11.18 20.73 -0.67
C SER A 368 -10.25 20.46 -1.85
N PRO A 369 -9.37 21.41 -2.25
CA PRO A 369 -8.54 21.30 -3.47
C PRO A 369 -7.50 20.17 -3.44
N GLY A 370 -7.22 19.62 -2.26
CA GLY A 370 -6.29 18.51 -2.05
C GLY A 370 -6.93 17.13 -2.06
N ASN A 371 -8.27 17.02 -2.09
CA ASN A 371 -8.94 15.72 -2.04
C ASN A 371 -8.75 14.96 -3.38
N PRO A 372 -8.14 13.77 -3.39
CA PRO A 372 -7.90 13.00 -4.60
C PRO A 372 -9.18 12.63 -5.36
N VAL A 373 -10.25 12.27 -4.66
CA VAL A 373 -11.51 11.82 -5.28
C VAL A 373 -12.12 12.93 -6.11
N TYR A 374 -12.30 14.12 -5.54
CA TYR A 374 -12.87 15.26 -6.26
C TYR A 374 -11.99 15.68 -7.43
N THR A 375 -10.68 15.66 -7.23
CA THR A 375 -9.72 16.10 -8.25
C THR A 375 -9.73 15.16 -9.46
N ILE A 376 -9.65 13.86 -9.22
CA ILE A 376 -9.64 12.86 -10.29
C ILE A 376 -10.98 12.84 -11.04
N ASN A 377 -12.10 12.88 -10.33
CA ASN A 377 -13.42 12.93 -10.95
C ASN A 377 -13.63 14.22 -11.75
N LEU A 378 -13.17 15.38 -11.25
CA LEU A 378 -13.26 16.65 -11.97
C LEU A 378 -12.40 16.65 -13.23
N VAL A 379 -11.17 16.14 -13.17
CA VAL A 379 -10.30 16.02 -14.33
C VAL A 379 -10.92 15.09 -15.38
N ALA A 380 -11.45 13.94 -14.97
CA ALA A 380 -12.13 13.02 -15.88
C ALA A 380 -13.35 13.67 -16.56
N ALA A 381 -14.19 14.37 -15.79
CA ALA A 381 -15.35 15.06 -16.35
C ALA A 381 -14.98 16.20 -17.31
N LEU A 382 -13.95 16.99 -16.98
CA LEU A 382 -13.43 18.03 -17.87
C LEU A 382 -12.82 17.45 -19.15
N GLN A 383 -12.21 16.26 -19.11
CA GLN A 383 -11.71 15.58 -20.30
C GLN A 383 -12.84 15.13 -21.22
N GLU A 384 -13.90 14.55 -20.65
CA GLU A 384 -15.08 14.14 -21.43
C GLU A 384 -15.77 15.34 -22.10
N ASP A 385 -15.88 16.45 -21.37
CA ASP A 385 -16.42 17.73 -21.87
C ASP A 385 -15.41 18.51 -22.77
N LYS A 386 -14.26 17.89 -23.11
CA LYS A 386 -13.21 18.47 -23.98
C LYS A 386 -12.58 19.77 -23.48
N ARG A 387 -12.72 20.07 -22.19
CA ARG A 387 -12.10 21.22 -21.49
C ARG A 387 -10.67 20.91 -21.04
N TYR A 388 -9.84 20.46 -21.98
CA TYR A 388 -8.52 19.90 -21.70
C TYR A 388 -7.56 20.86 -20.99
N SER A 389 -7.59 22.16 -21.31
CA SER A 389 -6.72 23.15 -20.65
C SER A 389 -7.09 23.38 -19.18
N ASP A 390 -8.36 23.23 -18.80
CA ASP A 390 -8.79 23.32 -17.41
C ASP A 390 -8.39 22.03 -16.65
N ALA A 391 -8.59 20.87 -17.29
CA ALA A 391 -8.14 19.58 -16.78
C ALA A 391 -6.62 19.58 -16.52
N GLU A 392 -5.82 20.12 -17.44
CA GLU A 392 -4.36 20.20 -17.33
C GLU A 392 -3.93 20.99 -16.10
N LYS A 393 -4.49 22.20 -15.90
CA LYS A 393 -4.15 23.05 -14.74
C LYS A 393 -4.40 22.34 -13.41
N ILE A 394 -5.55 21.70 -13.27
CA ILE A 394 -5.94 20.99 -12.04
C ILE A 394 -5.03 19.78 -11.83
N LEU A 395 -4.83 18.97 -12.89
CA LEU A 395 -4.06 17.75 -12.82
C LEU A 395 -2.57 18.02 -12.54
N GLU A 396 -1.97 19.03 -13.15
CA GLU A 396 -0.57 19.41 -12.89
C GLU A 396 -0.33 19.82 -11.44
N LEU A 397 -1.25 20.60 -10.86
CA LEU A 397 -1.17 20.99 -9.45
C LEU A 397 -1.27 19.75 -8.54
N PHE A 398 -2.20 18.85 -8.83
CA PHE A 398 -2.42 17.63 -8.06
C PHE A 398 -1.22 16.68 -8.12
N ILE A 399 -0.67 16.47 -9.32
CA ILE A 399 0.50 15.62 -9.55
C ILE A 399 1.74 16.16 -8.83
N ARG A 400 1.87 17.48 -8.72
CA ARG A 400 2.99 18.11 -8.00
C ARG A 400 2.95 17.79 -6.50
N SER A 401 1.78 17.76 -5.88
CA SER A 401 1.63 17.40 -4.46
C SER A 401 1.53 15.89 -4.23
N HIS A 402 1.11 15.11 -5.23
CA HIS A 402 0.96 13.65 -5.15
C HIS A 402 1.78 12.94 -6.24
N PRO A 403 3.12 13.05 -6.20
CA PRO A 403 3.97 12.56 -7.29
C PRO A 403 3.89 11.04 -7.50
N GLN A 404 3.46 10.29 -6.48
CA GLN A 404 3.32 8.83 -6.51
C GLN A 404 1.92 8.34 -6.89
N HIS A 405 0.97 9.23 -7.21
CA HIS A 405 -0.41 8.85 -7.53
C HIS A 405 -0.52 8.26 -8.94
N ILE A 406 -0.56 6.92 -9.05
CA ILE A 406 -0.53 6.19 -10.32
C ILE A 406 -1.67 6.57 -11.26
N LEU A 407 -2.92 6.59 -10.77
CA LEU A 407 -4.07 6.91 -11.62
C LEU A 407 -3.97 8.31 -12.23
N ALA A 408 -3.40 9.28 -11.51
CA ALA A 408 -3.22 10.64 -12.02
C ALA A 408 -2.18 10.68 -13.15
N ARG A 409 -1.13 9.84 -13.07
CA ARG A 409 -0.15 9.69 -14.15
C ARG A 409 -0.79 9.08 -15.40
N ILE A 410 -1.64 8.07 -15.25
CA ILE A 410 -2.35 7.44 -16.36
C ILE A 410 -3.26 8.47 -17.05
N ILE A 411 -4.07 9.18 -16.26
CA ILE A 411 -4.94 10.26 -16.75
C ILE A 411 -4.13 11.35 -17.47
N ALA A 412 -2.96 11.73 -16.93
CA ALA A 412 -2.10 12.72 -17.56
C ALA A 412 -1.58 12.28 -18.93
N ILE A 413 -1.22 11.00 -19.09
CA ILE A 413 -0.78 10.46 -20.38
C ILE A 413 -1.89 10.63 -21.43
N ASP A 414 -3.13 10.29 -21.08
CA ASP A 414 -4.25 10.41 -22.00
C ASP A 414 -4.61 11.87 -22.28
N LEU A 415 -4.58 12.73 -21.25
CA LEU A 415 -4.79 14.18 -21.40
C LEU A 415 -3.79 14.81 -22.36
N TYR A 416 -2.49 14.53 -22.20
CA TYR A 416 -1.46 15.11 -23.06
C TYR A 416 -1.50 14.54 -24.48
N ARG A 417 -1.99 13.31 -24.65
CA ARG A 417 -2.29 12.76 -25.98
C ARG A 417 -3.40 13.56 -26.65
N LEU A 418 -4.50 13.86 -25.95
CA LEU A 418 -5.62 14.66 -26.45
C LEU A 418 -5.21 16.10 -26.77
N LEU A 419 -4.33 16.69 -25.95
CA LEU A 419 -3.73 18.02 -26.19
C LEU A 419 -2.66 18.03 -27.30
N ASN A 420 -2.33 16.88 -27.90
CA ASN A 420 -1.21 16.71 -28.83
C ASN A 420 0.16 17.19 -28.28
N ASN A 421 0.31 17.22 -26.95
CA ASN A 421 1.55 17.61 -26.30
C ASN A 421 2.47 16.39 -26.10
N ARG A 422 3.16 15.99 -27.18
CA ARG A 422 4.03 14.79 -27.19
C ARG A 422 5.13 14.82 -26.13
N ALA A 423 5.71 15.99 -25.86
CA ALA A 423 6.75 16.12 -24.84
C ALA A 423 6.22 15.77 -23.44
N LYS A 424 5.08 16.35 -23.03
CA LYS A 424 4.46 16.04 -21.74
C LYS A 424 3.85 14.64 -21.69
N GLU A 425 3.33 14.12 -22.80
CA GLU A 425 2.86 12.73 -22.91
C GLU A 425 3.99 11.75 -22.57
N HIS A 426 5.13 11.85 -23.26
CA HIS A 426 6.28 10.99 -23.03
C HIS A 426 6.88 11.17 -21.63
N ALA A 427 6.95 12.41 -21.12
CA ALA A 427 7.41 12.65 -19.75
C ALA A 427 6.48 12.00 -18.69
N SER A 428 5.16 12.02 -18.93
CA SER A 428 4.18 11.38 -18.04
C SER A 428 4.26 9.84 -18.12
N LYS A 429 4.47 9.28 -19.32
CA LYS A 429 4.76 7.85 -19.50
C LYS A 429 6.03 7.45 -18.75
N ALA A 430 7.08 8.25 -18.83
CA ALA A 430 8.31 8.00 -18.10
C ALA A 430 8.09 7.95 -16.57
N GLN A 431 7.33 8.90 -16.03
CA GLN A 431 7.00 8.93 -14.61
C GLN A 431 6.15 7.74 -14.19
N TYR A 432 5.16 7.34 -14.99
CA TYR A 432 4.38 6.14 -14.74
C TYR A 432 5.27 4.88 -14.71
N LEU A 433 6.14 4.70 -15.70
CA LEU A 433 7.09 3.58 -15.74
C LEU A 433 8.04 3.60 -14.53
N ALA A 434 8.51 4.77 -14.12
CA ALA A 434 9.35 4.93 -12.95
C ALA A 434 8.65 4.51 -11.65
N LEU A 435 7.34 4.79 -11.50
CA LEU A 435 6.53 4.33 -10.35
C LEU A 435 6.37 2.80 -10.30
N GLN A 436 6.66 2.11 -11.40
CA GLN A 436 6.69 0.65 -11.49
C GLN A 436 8.12 0.09 -11.44
N GLY A 437 9.13 0.90 -11.12
CA GLY A 437 10.53 0.49 -11.13
C GLY A 437 11.12 0.20 -12.52
N ARG A 438 10.38 0.48 -13.61
CA ARG A 438 10.78 0.26 -15.00
C ARG A 438 11.66 1.39 -15.52
N PHE A 439 12.73 1.70 -14.80
CA PHE A 439 13.57 2.89 -15.05
C PHE A 439 14.23 2.92 -16.42
N ARG A 440 14.61 1.76 -16.99
CA ARG A 440 15.15 1.71 -18.37
C ARG A 440 14.15 2.22 -19.39
N GLY A 441 12.90 1.77 -19.30
CA GLY A 441 11.81 2.27 -20.13
C GLY A 441 11.50 3.75 -19.84
N ALA A 442 11.53 4.14 -18.57
CA ALA A 442 11.34 5.53 -18.19
C ALA A 442 12.39 6.46 -18.84
N ILE A 443 13.67 6.07 -18.82
CA ILE A 443 14.77 6.81 -19.47
C ILE A 443 14.53 6.95 -20.98
N GLN A 444 14.09 5.87 -21.65
CA GLN A 444 13.76 5.91 -23.08
C GLN A 444 12.62 6.91 -23.35
N GLU A 445 11.56 6.89 -22.55
CA GLU A 445 10.45 7.83 -22.68
C GLU A 445 10.88 9.28 -22.41
N VAL A 446 11.78 9.53 -21.45
CA VAL A 446 12.36 10.88 -21.27
C VAL A 446 13.17 11.31 -22.50
N GLY A 447 13.92 10.39 -23.12
CA GLY A 447 14.62 10.63 -24.38
C GLY A 447 13.66 11.06 -25.49
N ASN A 448 12.52 10.39 -25.61
CA ASN A 448 11.46 10.79 -26.55
C ASN A 448 10.90 12.18 -26.22
N ALA A 449 10.64 12.48 -24.94
CA ALA A 449 10.16 13.79 -24.51
C ALA A 449 11.12 14.93 -24.89
N LEU A 450 12.43 14.70 -24.79
CA LEU A 450 13.49 15.64 -25.16
C LEU A 450 13.49 15.98 -26.66
N ILE A 451 13.16 15.02 -27.53
CA ILE A 451 13.06 15.24 -28.98
C ILE A 451 11.94 16.22 -29.31
N TYR A 452 10.80 16.11 -28.61
CA TYR A 452 9.61 16.91 -28.90
C TYR A 452 9.59 18.29 -28.23
N THR A 453 10.43 18.55 -27.22
CA THR A 453 10.46 19.86 -26.56
C THR A 453 11.50 20.82 -27.15
N LYS A 454 11.08 22.06 -27.40
CA LYS A 454 11.97 23.18 -27.77
C LYS A 454 12.25 24.12 -26.60
N ASN A 455 11.48 24.01 -25.51
CA ASN A 455 11.60 24.89 -24.35
C ASN A 455 12.87 24.56 -23.55
N PRO A 456 13.81 25.51 -23.34
CA PRO A 456 15.04 25.28 -22.59
C PRO A 456 14.82 24.79 -21.15
N LEU A 457 13.78 25.28 -20.48
CA LEU A 457 13.45 24.87 -19.10
C LEU A 457 12.96 23.43 -19.06
N ASP A 458 12.12 23.02 -20.02
CA ASP A 458 11.64 21.65 -20.10
C ASP A 458 12.77 20.69 -20.50
N LYS A 459 13.68 21.11 -21.38
CA LYS A 459 14.92 20.34 -21.67
C LYS A 459 15.73 20.10 -20.40
N ALA A 460 15.97 21.13 -19.59
CA ALA A 460 16.70 21.00 -18.34
C ALA A 460 15.98 20.07 -17.34
N ARG A 461 14.65 20.20 -17.22
CA ARG A 461 13.82 19.33 -16.37
C ARG A 461 13.89 17.87 -16.80
N TYR A 462 13.74 17.59 -18.09
CA TYR A 462 13.80 16.22 -18.61
C TYR A 462 15.21 15.63 -18.52
N ALA A 463 16.26 16.41 -18.76
CA ALA A 463 17.63 15.95 -18.54
C ALA A 463 17.87 15.58 -17.05
N ALA A 464 17.41 16.41 -16.11
CA ALA A 464 17.48 16.11 -14.69
C ALA A 464 16.66 14.87 -14.30
N MET A 465 15.46 14.71 -14.86
CA MET A 465 14.61 13.53 -14.66
C MET A 465 15.30 12.24 -15.13
N MET A 466 15.92 12.26 -16.31
CA MET A 466 16.67 11.13 -16.86
C MET A 466 17.86 10.75 -15.96
N ALA A 467 18.63 11.74 -15.48
CA ALA A 467 19.73 11.50 -14.54
C ALA A 467 19.22 10.90 -13.21
N GLY A 468 18.07 11.38 -12.71
CA GLY A 468 17.39 10.82 -11.56
C GLY A 468 17.05 9.33 -11.75
N TYR A 469 16.41 8.98 -12.87
CA TYR A 469 16.06 7.59 -13.16
C TYR A 469 17.28 6.68 -13.38
N GLN A 470 18.39 7.19 -13.89
CA GLN A 470 19.65 6.45 -13.96
C GLN A 470 20.16 6.09 -12.55
N LYS A 471 20.15 7.06 -11.64
CA LYS A 471 20.51 6.84 -10.23
C LYS A 471 19.56 5.85 -9.55
N ASP A 472 18.26 6.01 -9.74
CA ASP A 472 17.24 5.14 -9.14
C ASP A 472 17.33 3.72 -9.69
N ASN A 473 17.65 3.54 -10.98
CA ASN A 473 17.89 2.22 -11.55
C ASN A 473 19.07 1.50 -10.87
N LEU A 474 20.18 2.20 -10.65
CA LEU A 474 21.35 1.64 -9.95
C LEU A 474 21.01 1.33 -8.48
N ARG A 475 20.26 2.22 -7.82
CA ARG A 475 19.80 2.03 -6.45
C ARG A 475 18.90 0.81 -6.32
N LEU A 476 17.91 0.66 -7.20
CA LEU A 476 17.00 -0.49 -7.20
C LEU A 476 17.77 -1.80 -7.41
N GLN A 477 18.70 -1.83 -8.37
CA GLN A 477 19.56 -2.98 -8.62
C GLN A 477 20.43 -3.35 -7.42
N ALA A 478 20.92 -2.36 -6.67
CA ALA A 478 21.70 -2.60 -5.47
C ALA A 478 20.88 -3.18 -4.30
N LEU A 479 19.58 -2.86 -4.23
CA LEU A 479 18.67 -3.38 -3.19
C LEU A 479 18.13 -4.78 -3.51
N THR A 480 18.14 -5.19 -4.79
CA THR A 480 17.66 -6.52 -5.25
C THR A 480 18.74 -7.59 -5.35
N LYS A 481 20.02 -7.20 -5.20
CA LYS A 481 21.16 -8.12 -5.14
C LYS A 481 21.38 -8.53 -3.69
#